data_AF-A0A838UZ65-F1
#
_entry.id   AF-A0A838UZ65-F1
#
_cell.length_a   1.000
_cell.length_b   1.000
_cell.length_c   1.000
_cell.angle_alpha   90.00
_cell.angle_beta   90.00
_cell.angle_gamma   90.00
#
_symmetry.space_group_name_H-M   'P 1'
#
loop_
_entity.id
_entity.type
_entity.pdbx_description
1 polymer ?
#
loop_
_entity_poly.entity_id
_entity_poly.type
_entity_poly.pdbx_seq_one_letter_code
_entity_poly.pdbx_strand_id
1 'polypeptide(L)'
;MHSLFQRVIPLVLMLGLAACTSGSLAATEATPSPGATTTTGGTTPTGVTPTSITPTGATPAPTIVPVGLRVSIIAATHDRVMVYQGETVQRAFTARVDANGQLLFLKEIDHIGLWTHIVATSDTLFFYNLYLRSGFVARIGSDGALITLKTYAAGSVKEITHFVAQGDSVFAYHRDTRSGTVFTFEADGTITNRKTYGPGNVQDLTNFVATGTAVFGYNHDTRSGTVFHIEADGTITNLKSYAPGNVQNITDFVATADRVFAYNHDTLSGTVFRIEADGTITNLKSYAPGNVQRITQFGATADRLVFFNNFTQKGVVSRLDPDGSIVNLSTF
;
A
#
# COMPACT_ATOMS: atom_id res chain seq x y z
N MET A 1 -37.89 1.91 -10.55
CA MET A 1 -37.02 3.09 -10.40
C MET A 1 -35.65 2.58 -9.99
N HIS A 2 -34.80 2.34 -10.97
CA HIS A 2 -33.51 1.65 -10.84
C HIS A 2 -32.39 2.71 -10.76
N SER A 3 -31.52 2.61 -9.76
CA SER A 3 -30.29 3.39 -9.65
C SER A 3 -29.11 2.43 -9.84
N LEU A 4 -28.49 2.48 -11.02
CA LEU A 4 -27.17 1.90 -11.29
C LEU A 4 -26.11 2.96 -10.94
N PHE A 5 -25.35 2.72 -9.88
CA PHE A 5 -24.04 3.35 -9.66
C PHE A 5 -23.01 2.23 -9.47
N GLN A 6 -22.67 1.54 -10.56
CA GLN A 6 -21.39 0.85 -10.66
C GLN A 6 -20.33 1.92 -10.92
N ARG A 7 -19.54 2.26 -9.89
CA ARG A 7 -18.29 3.00 -10.10
C ARG A 7 -17.18 2.01 -10.39
N VAL A 8 -17.03 1.78 -11.70
CA VAL A 8 -15.80 1.31 -12.35
C VAL A 8 -14.67 2.28 -11.97
N ILE A 9 -13.54 1.74 -11.50
CA ILE A 9 -12.22 2.40 -11.48
C ILE A 9 -12.10 3.21 -12.78
N PRO A 10 -11.76 4.52 -12.78
CA PRO A 10 -12.01 5.37 -13.94
C PRO A 10 -11.40 4.78 -15.21
N LEU A 11 -12.29 4.32 -16.09
CA LEU A 11 -12.01 3.97 -17.47
C LEU A 11 -11.77 5.28 -18.22
N VAL A 12 -10.52 5.55 -18.58
CA VAL A 12 -10.20 6.54 -19.61
C VAL A 12 -9.41 5.84 -20.72
N LEU A 13 -10.09 5.74 -21.85
CA LEU A 13 -9.61 5.35 -23.16
C LEU A 13 -8.54 6.35 -23.63
N MET A 14 -7.31 5.90 -23.92
CA MET A 14 -6.44 6.60 -24.87
C MET A 14 -5.61 5.62 -25.71
N LEU A 15 -5.90 5.63 -27.01
CA LEU A 15 -5.01 5.17 -28.06
C LEU A 15 -3.74 6.04 -28.03
N GLY A 16 -2.57 5.40 -27.98
CA GLY A 16 -1.28 6.06 -28.08
C GLY A 16 -0.20 5.03 -28.37
N LEU A 17 0.00 4.75 -29.65
CA LEU A 17 1.07 3.90 -30.16
C LEU A 17 2.41 4.61 -29.93
N ALA A 18 3.29 4.06 -29.09
CA ALA A 18 4.68 4.48 -29.00
C ALA A 18 5.57 3.25 -28.85
N ALA A 19 6.10 2.79 -29.99
CA ALA A 19 7.26 1.93 -30.05
C ALA A 19 8.49 2.76 -29.63
N CYS A 20 9.31 2.24 -28.71
CA CYS A 20 10.69 2.67 -28.62
C CYS A 20 11.61 1.54 -28.16
N THR A 21 12.72 1.52 -28.88
CA THR A 21 13.83 0.58 -29.01
C THR A 21 14.71 0.48 -27.76
N SER A 22 15.20 -0.73 -27.50
CA SER A 22 16.21 -1.05 -26.48
C SER A 22 17.57 -0.41 -26.76
N GLY A 23 18.08 0.36 -25.80
CA GLY A 23 19.47 0.85 -25.77
C GLY A 23 20.17 0.38 -24.50
N SER A 24 21.05 -0.61 -24.64
CA SER A 24 21.94 -1.13 -23.59
C SER A 24 23.08 -0.15 -23.32
N LEU A 25 23.34 0.19 -22.05
CA LEU A 25 24.59 0.82 -21.64
C LEU A 25 25.24 0.02 -20.51
N ALA A 26 26.36 -0.61 -20.85
CA ALA A 26 27.30 -1.22 -19.93
C ALA A 26 28.05 -0.11 -19.15
N ALA A 27 28.17 -0.27 -17.84
CA ALA A 27 29.02 0.56 -16.99
C ALA A 27 30.20 -0.27 -16.49
N THR A 28 31.39 0.19 -16.86
CA THR A 28 32.71 -0.36 -16.57
C THR A 28 33.09 -0.14 -15.09
N GLU A 29 33.68 -1.16 -14.48
CA GLU A 29 34.23 -1.16 -13.12
C GLU A 29 35.36 -0.15 -12.93
N ALA A 30 35.40 0.45 -11.74
CA ALA A 30 36.60 1.10 -11.20
C ALA A 30 36.88 0.57 -9.79
N THR A 31 38.05 -0.04 -9.63
CA THR A 31 38.66 -0.59 -8.40
C THR A 31 38.99 0.50 -7.37
N PRO A 32 38.89 0.25 -6.05
CA PRO A 32 39.46 1.12 -5.03
C PRO A 32 40.86 0.66 -4.58
N SER A 33 41.72 1.63 -4.24
CA SER A 33 43.03 1.41 -3.58
C SER A 33 42.99 1.90 -2.11
N PRO A 34 43.72 1.26 -1.16
CA PRO A 34 43.52 1.43 0.28
C PRO A 34 44.64 2.19 1.03
N GLY A 35 44.33 2.64 2.25
CA GLY A 35 45.28 3.05 3.31
C GLY A 35 44.84 4.33 4.05
N ALA A 36 45.00 4.52 5.37
CA ALA A 36 45.51 3.70 6.47
C ALA A 36 45.06 4.30 7.84
N THR A 37 45.18 3.48 8.88
CA THR A 37 45.18 3.62 10.36
C THR A 37 45.86 4.88 10.94
N THR A 38 45.75 5.39 12.17
CA THR A 38 45.31 5.05 13.56
C THR A 38 45.29 6.41 14.35
N THR A 39 44.62 6.68 15.48
CA THR A 39 44.97 6.35 16.90
C THR A 39 43.98 6.97 17.90
N THR A 40 43.95 6.36 19.08
CA THR A 40 43.26 6.55 20.38
C THR A 40 43.36 7.91 21.10
N GLY A 41 42.36 8.19 21.96
CA GLY A 41 42.50 9.09 23.14
C GLY A 41 41.16 9.46 23.78
N GLY A 42 40.88 8.97 24.98
CA GLY A 42 39.68 9.32 25.76
C GLY A 42 39.95 10.35 26.84
N THR A 43 38.92 11.15 27.18
CA THR A 43 38.69 11.76 28.50
C THR A 43 37.25 12.26 28.58
N THR A 44 36.55 11.92 29.66
CA THR A 44 35.25 12.49 30.07
C THR A 44 35.48 13.80 30.83
N PRO A 45 34.64 14.83 30.63
CA PRO A 45 34.31 15.74 31.71
C PRO A 45 32.80 15.84 31.95
N THR A 46 32.49 15.94 33.24
CA THR A 46 31.21 16.18 33.89
C THR A 46 30.58 17.54 33.55
N GLY A 47 29.24 17.56 33.46
CA GLY A 47 28.40 18.67 33.92
C GLY A 47 28.33 19.91 33.04
N VAL A 48 27.36 19.95 32.12
CA VAL A 48 26.81 21.21 31.58
C VAL A 48 25.31 21.04 31.34
N THR A 49 24.51 21.87 32.00
CA THR A 49 23.08 22.03 31.78
C THR A 49 22.85 22.62 30.38
N PRO A 50 22.08 22.00 29.46
CA PRO A 50 21.79 22.62 28.18
C PRO A 50 20.81 23.76 28.37
N THR A 51 21.30 24.98 28.18
CA THR A 51 20.49 26.18 27.97
C THR A 51 19.75 26.04 26.63
N SER A 52 18.47 26.39 26.63
CA SER A 52 17.59 26.50 25.46
C SER A 52 18.30 27.10 24.24
N ILE A 53 18.55 26.27 23.21
CA ILE A 53 18.88 26.74 21.86
C ILE A 53 17.59 26.91 21.06
N THR A 54 17.20 28.16 20.84
CA THR A 54 16.18 28.54 19.87
C THR A 54 16.65 28.12 18.47
N PRO A 55 15.93 27.27 17.71
CA PRO A 55 16.30 26.97 16.34
C PRO A 55 16.10 28.23 15.49
N THR A 56 17.21 28.91 15.20
CA THR A 56 17.25 29.97 14.19
C THR A 56 17.57 29.30 12.87
N GLY A 57 16.63 29.32 11.93
CA GLY A 57 16.78 28.70 10.62
C GLY A 57 16.06 27.36 10.47
N ALA A 58 14.73 27.39 10.48
CA ALA A 58 13.97 26.30 9.88
C ALA A 58 14.27 26.31 8.37
N THR A 59 15.17 25.42 7.93
CA THR A 59 15.13 24.96 6.55
C THR A 59 13.68 24.51 6.29
N PRO A 60 13.00 25.01 5.25
CA PRO A 60 11.64 24.58 4.98
C PRO A 60 11.65 23.07 4.85
N ALA A 61 10.74 22.41 5.59
CA ALA A 61 10.55 20.97 5.48
C ALA A 61 10.42 20.61 3.99
N PRO A 62 11.12 19.58 3.49
CA PRO A 62 10.98 19.18 2.10
C PRO A 62 9.49 18.95 1.84
N THR A 63 8.95 19.62 0.82
CA THR A 63 7.58 19.39 0.37
C THR A 63 7.49 17.96 -0.17
N ILE A 64 7.02 17.03 0.69
CA ILE A 64 7.08 15.58 0.45
C ILE A 64 6.17 15.15 -0.71
N VAL A 65 5.15 15.96 -0.99
CA VAL A 65 4.30 15.82 -2.18
C VAL A 65 4.26 17.18 -2.89
N PRO A 66 4.82 17.32 -4.10
CA PRO A 66 4.77 18.57 -4.84
C PRO A 66 3.33 19.09 -4.94
N VAL A 67 3.12 20.35 -4.56
CA VAL A 67 1.82 21.02 -4.60
C VAL A 67 1.31 21.02 -6.05
N GLY A 68 0.05 20.68 -6.26
CA GLY A 68 -0.61 20.70 -7.58
C GLY A 68 -1.01 19.33 -8.15
N LEU A 69 -0.61 18.21 -7.54
CA LEU A 69 -0.70 16.88 -8.18
C LEU A 69 -1.64 15.91 -7.46
N ARG A 70 -2.28 15.00 -8.22
CA ARG A 70 -3.17 13.94 -7.71
C ARG A 70 -2.39 12.66 -7.43
N VAL A 71 -2.47 12.17 -6.20
CA VAL A 71 -2.02 10.83 -5.79
C VAL A 71 -3.03 9.79 -6.26
N SER A 72 -2.54 8.75 -6.91
CA SER A 72 -3.35 7.64 -7.44
C SER A 72 -3.36 6.43 -6.51
N ILE A 73 -2.21 6.07 -5.92
CA ILE A 73 -2.05 4.88 -5.07
C ILE A 73 -0.99 5.18 -4.00
N ILE A 74 -1.17 4.64 -2.79
CA ILE A 74 -0.12 4.59 -1.77
C ILE A 74 0.14 3.11 -1.43
N ALA A 75 1.34 2.64 -1.68
CA ALA A 75 1.79 1.31 -1.32
C ALA A 75 2.83 1.41 -0.20
N ALA A 76 2.90 0.43 0.69
CA ALA A 76 3.84 0.48 1.79
C ALA A 76 4.33 -0.90 2.18
N THR A 77 5.62 -0.98 2.46
CA THR A 77 6.36 -2.16 2.91
C THR A 77 6.96 -1.82 4.27
N HIS A 78 7.02 -2.75 5.23
CA HIS A 78 7.61 -2.56 6.57
C HIS A 78 7.58 -1.13 7.15
N ASP A 79 8.58 -0.29 6.87
CA ASP A 79 8.77 1.10 7.32
C ASP A 79 8.74 2.15 6.19
N ARG A 80 8.46 1.74 4.95
CA ARG A 80 8.52 2.58 3.75
C ARG A 80 7.17 2.72 3.09
N VAL A 81 7.02 3.86 2.47
CA VAL A 81 5.83 4.23 1.72
C VAL A 81 6.27 4.68 0.34
N MET A 82 5.54 4.22 -0.67
CA MET A 82 5.61 4.75 -2.02
C MET A 82 4.28 5.42 -2.36
N VAL A 83 4.37 6.69 -2.72
CA VAL A 83 3.24 7.49 -3.22
C VAL A 83 3.35 7.52 -4.74
N TYR A 84 2.35 6.98 -5.43
CA TYR A 84 2.33 6.85 -6.88
C TYR A 84 1.33 7.81 -7.52
N GLN A 85 1.77 8.43 -8.63
CA GLN A 85 1.03 9.39 -9.44
C GLN A 85 0.99 8.88 -10.88
N GLY A 86 -0.07 8.14 -11.21
CA GLY A 86 -0.16 7.44 -12.49
C GLY A 86 -0.83 8.23 -13.60
N GLU A 87 -1.88 8.98 -13.30
CA GLU A 87 -2.80 9.49 -14.33
C GLU A 87 -2.20 10.56 -15.23
N THR A 88 -1.21 11.32 -14.75
CA THR A 88 -0.69 12.49 -15.47
C THR A 88 0.83 12.54 -15.61
N VAL A 89 1.59 12.03 -14.63
CA VAL A 89 3.04 12.28 -14.57
C VAL A 89 3.89 11.01 -14.57
N GLN A 90 3.30 9.84 -14.28
CA GLN A 90 4.02 8.55 -14.16
C GLN A 90 5.21 8.64 -13.20
N ARG A 91 4.94 9.22 -12.03
CA ARG A 91 5.93 9.46 -10.97
C ARG A 91 5.64 8.66 -9.72
N ALA A 92 6.68 8.33 -8.99
CA ALA A 92 6.57 7.88 -7.61
C ALA A 92 7.51 8.64 -6.70
N PHE A 93 7.12 8.75 -5.43
CA PHE A 93 7.96 9.23 -4.35
C PHE A 93 8.08 8.11 -3.35
N THR A 94 9.30 7.82 -2.90
CA THR A 94 9.54 6.91 -1.79
C THR A 94 9.94 7.70 -0.57
N ALA A 95 9.44 7.25 0.58
CA ALA A 95 9.72 7.83 1.87
C ALA A 95 9.82 6.72 2.93
N ARG A 96 10.53 7.00 4.01
CA ARG A 96 10.51 6.19 5.23
C ARG A 96 9.61 6.86 6.26
N VAL A 97 8.79 6.10 6.97
CA VAL A 97 8.09 6.59 8.15
C VAL A 97 8.97 6.32 9.37
N ASP A 98 9.36 7.37 10.09
CA ASP A 98 10.15 7.20 11.31
C ASP A 98 9.28 6.81 12.52
N ALA A 99 9.94 6.54 13.66
CA ALA A 99 9.26 6.14 14.89
C ALA A 99 8.24 7.19 15.40
N ASN A 100 8.51 8.47 15.14
CA ASN A 100 7.63 9.59 15.50
C ASN A 100 6.53 9.83 14.45
N GLY A 101 6.46 9.01 13.40
CA GLY A 101 5.50 9.15 12.32
C GLY A 101 5.84 10.25 11.33
N GLN A 102 7.08 10.75 11.28
CA GLN A 102 7.50 11.68 10.23
C GLN A 102 7.79 10.91 8.94
N LEU A 103 7.31 11.43 7.81
CA LEU A 103 7.75 10.97 6.50
C LEU A 103 9.11 11.61 6.18
N LEU A 104 10.11 10.76 5.96
CA LEU A 104 11.43 11.13 5.52
C LEU A 104 11.53 10.81 4.04
N PHE A 105 11.48 11.84 3.21
CA PHE A 105 11.66 11.70 1.77
C PHE A 105 12.99 11.02 1.45
N LEU A 106 12.95 10.05 0.55
CA LEU A 106 14.13 9.33 0.08
C LEU A 106 14.43 9.66 -1.38
N LYS A 107 13.46 9.42 -2.28
CA LYS A 107 13.69 9.54 -3.71
C LYS A 107 12.42 9.87 -4.50
N GLU A 108 12.57 10.71 -5.51
CA GLU A 108 11.60 10.86 -6.60
C GLU A 108 12.03 9.97 -7.76
N ILE A 109 11.05 9.31 -8.36
CA ILE A 109 11.25 8.34 -9.44
C ILE A 109 10.32 8.72 -10.59
N ASP A 110 10.94 9.13 -11.69
CA ASP A 110 10.24 9.50 -12.91
C ASP A 110 10.05 8.30 -13.85
N HIS A 111 9.06 8.42 -14.74
CA HIS A 111 8.83 7.49 -15.85
C HIS A 111 8.67 6.02 -15.44
N ILE A 112 8.06 5.78 -14.28
CA ILE A 112 7.89 4.41 -13.77
C ILE A 112 6.79 3.62 -14.50
N GLY A 113 6.06 4.25 -15.42
CA GLY A 113 4.99 3.64 -16.19
C GLY A 113 3.59 3.91 -15.64
N LEU A 114 2.60 3.32 -16.31
CA LEU A 114 1.19 3.38 -15.94
C LEU A 114 0.76 2.08 -15.27
N TRP A 115 0.39 2.17 -14.00
CA TRP A 115 -0.04 1.06 -13.17
C TRP A 115 -1.46 1.30 -12.67
N THR A 116 -2.29 0.26 -12.75
CA THR A 116 -3.66 0.30 -12.22
C THR A 116 -3.73 -0.25 -10.80
N HIS A 117 -2.77 -1.11 -10.43
CA HIS A 117 -2.65 -1.66 -9.09
C HIS A 117 -1.18 -1.67 -8.68
N ILE A 118 -0.95 -1.42 -7.40
CA ILE A 118 0.34 -1.66 -6.76
C ILE A 118 0.03 -2.37 -5.45
N VAL A 119 0.51 -3.59 -5.31
CA VAL A 119 0.37 -4.39 -4.09
C VAL A 119 1.73 -4.54 -3.45
N ALA A 120 1.76 -4.37 -2.13
CA ALA A 120 2.97 -4.54 -1.33
C ALA A 120 2.86 -5.83 -0.53
N THR A 121 3.89 -6.67 -0.60
CA THR A 121 4.14 -7.71 0.40
C THR A 121 5.03 -7.14 1.50
N SER A 122 5.63 -8.01 2.31
CA SER A 122 6.59 -7.58 3.32
C SER A 122 7.75 -6.76 2.72
N ASP A 123 8.35 -7.23 1.62
CA ASP A 123 9.61 -6.68 1.08
C ASP A 123 9.54 -6.34 -0.42
N THR A 124 8.45 -6.70 -1.09
CA THR A 124 8.30 -6.56 -2.55
C THR A 124 7.09 -5.72 -2.90
N LEU A 125 7.21 -4.93 -3.96
CA LEU A 125 6.12 -4.26 -4.64
C LEU A 125 5.86 -4.96 -5.97
N PHE A 126 4.59 -5.23 -6.24
CA PHE A 126 4.13 -5.65 -7.55
C PHE A 126 3.22 -4.60 -8.16
N PHE A 127 3.68 -4.08 -9.28
CA PHE A 127 2.99 -3.12 -10.11
C PHE A 127 2.30 -3.89 -11.22
N TYR A 128 1.01 -3.63 -11.41
CA TYR A 128 0.20 -4.32 -12.40
C TYR A 128 -0.57 -3.31 -13.25
N ASN A 129 -0.59 -3.55 -14.55
CA ASN A 129 -1.41 -2.80 -15.48
C ASN A 129 -2.51 -3.72 -16.02
N LEU A 130 -3.75 -3.44 -15.62
CA LEU A 130 -4.94 -4.19 -16.04
C LEU A 130 -5.13 -4.15 -17.56
N TYR A 131 -4.97 -2.99 -18.17
CA TYR A 131 -5.26 -2.80 -19.60
C TYR A 131 -4.27 -3.52 -20.51
N LEU A 132 -2.98 -3.50 -20.14
CA LEU A 132 -1.92 -4.15 -20.88
C LEU A 132 -1.69 -5.59 -20.43
N ARG A 133 -2.23 -5.98 -19.27
CA ARG A 133 -1.92 -7.27 -18.61
C ARG A 133 -0.42 -7.51 -18.49
N SER A 134 0.29 -6.45 -18.13
CA SER A 134 1.73 -6.42 -17.84
C SER A 134 1.95 -6.22 -16.35
N GLY A 135 3.19 -6.42 -15.91
CA GLY A 135 3.56 -6.18 -14.54
C GLY A 135 5.04 -5.94 -14.34
N PHE A 136 5.39 -5.51 -13.14
CA PHE A 136 6.74 -5.19 -12.74
C PHE A 136 6.89 -5.47 -11.26
N VAL A 137 7.92 -6.23 -10.89
CA VAL A 137 8.22 -6.62 -9.51
C VAL A 137 9.50 -5.92 -9.09
N ALA A 138 9.45 -5.21 -7.97
CA ALA A 138 10.58 -4.43 -7.47
C ALA A 138 10.64 -4.39 -5.95
N ARG A 139 11.79 -3.99 -5.43
CA ARG A 139 11.99 -3.65 -4.01
C ARG A 139 12.36 -2.18 -3.88
N ILE A 140 12.11 -1.58 -2.72
CA ILE A 140 12.62 -0.24 -2.42
C ILE A 140 14.01 -0.39 -1.78
N GLY A 141 15.07 -0.05 -2.52
CA GLY A 141 16.46 -0.04 -2.06
C GLY A 141 16.70 1.01 -0.97
N SER A 142 17.79 0.89 -0.20
CA SER A 142 18.04 1.73 0.98
C SER A 142 18.04 3.25 0.74
N ASP A 143 18.35 3.69 -0.48
CA ASP A 143 18.31 5.08 -0.94
C ASP A 143 16.92 5.55 -1.42
N GLY A 144 15.92 4.67 -1.36
CA GLY A 144 14.58 4.91 -1.88
C GLY A 144 14.38 4.54 -3.35
N ALA A 145 15.41 4.08 -4.08
CA ALA A 145 15.25 3.67 -5.47
C ALA A 145 14.43 2.38 -5.60
N LEU A 146 13.70 2.24 -6.70
CA LEU A 146 13.15 0.94 -7.08
C LEU A 146 14.24 0.07 -7.69
N ILE A 147 14.47 -1.09 -7.07
CA ILE A 147 15.32 -2.15 -7.59
C ILE A 147 14.41 -3.12 -8.33
N THR A 148 14.44 -3.05 -9.66
CA THR A 148 13.75 -3.99 -10.53
C THR A 148 14.24 -5.41 -10.31
N LEU A 149 13.33 -6.31 -10.00
CA LEU A 149 13.60 -7.75 -9.96
C LEU A 149 13.18 -8.42 -11.27
N LYS A 150 11.93 -8.15 -11.71
CA LYS A 150 11.34 -8.76 -12.90
C LYS A 150 10.40 -7.81 -13.62
N THR A 151 10.38 -7.89 -14.94
CA THR A 151 9.37 -7.25 -15.79
C THR A 151 8.56 -8.33 -16.52
N TYR A 152 7.25 -8.17 -16.51
CA TYR A 152 6.28 -9.01 -17.19
C TYR A 152 5.70 -8.24 -18.38
N ALA A 153 5.95 -8.75 -19.59
CA ALA A 153 5.50 -8.12 -20.83
C ALA A 153 3.97 -8.02 -20.91
N ALA A 154 3.47 -7.15 -21.80
CA ALA A 154 2.03 -7.05 -22.06
C ALA A 154 1.43 -8.40 -22.46
N GLY A 155 0.27 -8.73 -21.88
CA GLY A 155 -0.44 -9.99 -22.09
C GLY A 155 0.10 -11.18 -21.30
N SER A 156 1.19 -11.06 -20.54
CA SER A 156 1.81 -12.19 -19.82
C SER A 156 1.17 -12.48 -18.47
N VAL A 157 0.47 -11.51 -17.87
CA VAL A 157 -0.26 -11.70 -16.62
C VAL A 157 -1.74 -11.92 -16.93
N LYS A 158 -2.45 -12.69 -16.10
CA LYS A 158 -3.91 -12.84 -16.25
C LYS A 158 -4.61 -11.50 -16.01
N GLU A 159 -5.84 -11.39 -16.51
CA GLU A 159 -6.72 -10.29 -16.12
C GLU A 159 -7.10 -10.48 -14.65
N ILE A 160 -6.79 -9.49 -13.81
CA ILE A 160 -7.03 -9.52 -12.37
C ILE A 160 -7.66 -8.19 -11.97
N THR A 161 -8.76 -8.24 -11.23
CA THR A 161 -9.48 -7.03 -10.83
C THR A 161 -9.14 -6.56 -9.42
N HIS A 162 -8.64 -7.44 -8.56
CA HIS A 162 -8.24 -7.09 -7.19
C HIS A 162 -7.01 -7.86 -6.77
N PHE A 163 -6.20 -7.24 -5.93
CA PHE A 163 -5.07 -7.85 -5.25
C PHE A 163 -5.17 -7.59 -3.75
N VAL A 164 -4.73 -8.55 -2.96
CA VAL A 164 -4.48 -8.36 -1.54
C VAL A 164 -3.29 -9.22 -1.13
N ALA A 165 -2.41 -8.67 -0.28
CA ALA A 165 -1.25 -9.39 0.23
C ALA A 165 -1.43 -9.68 1.71
N GLN A 166 -1.09 -10.91 2.11
CA GLN A 166 -0.96 -11.31 3.50
C GLN A 166 0.44 -11.91 3.67
N GLY A 167 1.30 -11.19 4.40
CA GLY A 167 2.72 -11.52 4.47
C GLY A 167 3.35 -11.52 3.07
N ASP A 168 3.91 -12.66 2.67
CA ASP A 168 4.55 -12.84 1.36
C ASP A 168 3.62 -13.43 0.28
N SER A 169 2.42 -13.86 0.68
CA SER A 169 1.42 -14.40 -0.23
C SER A 169 0.56 -13.27 -0.79
N VAL A 170 0.36 -13.28 -2.10
CA VAL A 170 -0.57 -12.38 -2.79
C VAL A 170 -1.74 -13.20 -3.33
N PHE A 171 -2.95 -12.79 -2.99
CA PHE A 171 -4.16 -13.27 -3.62
C PHE A 171 -4.59 -12.30 -4.73
N ALA A 172 -4.55 -12.79 -5.97
CA ALA A 172 -5.10 -12.11 -7.13
C ALA A 172 -6.48 -12.67 -7.44
N TYR A 173 -7.47 -11.77 -7.50
CA TYR A 173 -8.88 -12.10 -7.65
C TYR A 173 -9.47 -11.46 -8.91
N HIS A 174 -10.26 -12.23 -9.64
CA HIS A 174 -11.02 -11.77 -10.79
C HIS A 174 -12.52 -11.83 -10.46
N ARG A 175 -13.08 -10.65 -10.22
CA ARG A 175 -14.45 -10.45 -9.71
C ARG A 175 -15.51 -11.11 -10.57
N ASP A 176 -15.50 -10.85 -11.87
CA ASP A 176 -16.62 -11.25 -12.74
C ASP A 176 -16.74 -12.77 -12.88
N THR A 177 -15.62 -13.48 -12.84
CA THR A 177 -15.59 -14.95 -12.88
C THR A 177 -15.58 -15.57 -11.49
N ARG A 178 -15.34 -14.77 -10.44
CA ARG A 178 -15.10 -15.24 -9.06
C ARG A 178 -14.01 -16.32 -8.98
N SER A 179 -12.97 -16.14 -9.78
CA SER A 179 -11.76 -16.99 -9.76
C SER A 179 -10.62 -16.25 -9.07
N GLY A 180 -9.59 -16.98 -8.64
CA GLY A 180 -8.42 -16.34 -8.08
C GLY A 180 -7.17 -17.20 -8.11
N THR A 181 -6.04 -16.63 -7.79
CA THR A 181 -4.75 -17.32 -7.68
C THR A 181 -4.01 -16.76 -6.50
N VAL A 182 -3.53 -17.64 -5.62
CA VAL A 182 -2.54 -17.29 -4.61
C VAL A 182 -1.17 -17.58 -5.19
N PHE A 183 -0.28 -16.61 -5.12
CA PHE A 183 1.10 -16.73 -5.57
C PHE A 183 2.05 -15.99 -4.61
N THR A 184 3.34 -16.31 -4.74
CA THR A 184 4.44 -15.62 -4.07
C THR A 184 5.42 -15.08 -5.10
N PHE A 185 6.30 -14.18 -4.69
CA PHE A 185 7.45 -13.78 -5.49
C PHE A 185 8.70 -14.53 -5.02
N GLU A 186 9.46 -15.08 -5.96
CA GLU A 186 10.83 -15.53 -5.71
C GLU A 186 11.77 -14.32 -5.58
N ALA A 187 13.01 -14.56 -5.12
CA ALA A 187 14.00 -13.51 -4.92
C ALA A 187 14.34 -12.71 -6.20
N ASP A 188 14.19 -13.31 -7.39
CA ASP A 188 14.37 -12.66 -8.69
C ASP A 188 13.09 -12.00 -9.22
N GLY A 189 12.02 -11.96 -8.41
CA GLY A 189 10.71 -11.42 -8.78
C GLY A 189 9.86 -12.34 -9.67
N THR A 190 10.28 -13.59 -9.89
CA THR A 190 9.45 -14.59 -10.58
C THR A 190 8.20 -14.91 -9.76
N ILE A 191 7.03 -14.96 -10.40
CA ILE A 191 5.76 -15.33 -9.78
C ILE A 191 5.69 -16.87 -9.70
N THR A 192 5.59 -17.38 -8.48
CA THR A 192 5.33 -18.80 -8.20
C THR A 192 3.89 -18.98 -7.76
N ASN A 193 3.08 -19.60 -8.63
CA ASN A 193 1.70 -19.93 -8.30
C ASN A 193 1.68 -21.02 -7.22
N ARG A 194 1.04 -20.72 -6.10
CA ARG A 194 0.83 -21.68 -5.00
C ARG A 194 -0.46 -22.46 -5.23
N LYS A 195 -1.55 -21.75 -5.54
CA LYS A 195 -2.85 -22.37 -5.80
C LYS A 195 -3.73 -21.52 -6.70
N THR A 196 -4.47 -22.18 -7.60
CA THR A 196 -5.45 -21.53 -8.48
C THR A 196 -6.85 -22.01 -8.14
N TYR A 197 -7.78 -21.08 -8.03
CA TYR A 197 -9.21 -21.29 -7.84
C TYR A 197 -9.92 -20.96 -9.15
N GLY A 198 -10.54 -21.97 -9.76
CA GLY A 198 -11.34 -21.80 -10.98
C GLY A 198 -12.57 -20.89 -10.78
N PRO A 199 -13.30 -20.57 -11.86
CA PRO A 199 -14.49 -19.73 -11.81
C PRO A 199 -15.54 -20.23 -10.80
N GLY A 200 -16.13 -19.31 -10.04
CA GLY A 200 -17.17 -19.58 -9.06
C GLY A 200 -16.68 -20.15 -7.72
N ASN A 201 -15.37 -20.39 -7.55
CA ASN A 201 -14.82 -20.99 -6.32
C ASN A 201 -14.55 -19.96 -5.20
N VAL A 202 -14.57 -18.67 -5.52
CA VAL A 202 -14.40 -17.59 -4.54
C VAL A 202 -15.76 -16.90 -4.34
N GLN A 203 -16.01 -16.38 -3.13
CA GLN A 203 -17.23 -15.60 -2.87
C GLN A 203 -17.26 -14.34 -3.75
N ASP A 204 -18.46 -13.80 -3.99
CA ASP A 204 -18.59 -12.51 -4.68
C ASP A 204 -18.12 -11.38 -3.76
N LEU A 205 -16.95 -10.83 -4.04
CA LEU A 205 -16.28 -9.81 -3.24
C LEU A 205 -15.93 -8.60 -4.12
N THR A 206 -15.96 -7.42 -3.52
CA THR A 206 -15.70 -6.13 -4.20
C THR A 206 -14.50 -5.40 -3.62
N ASN A 207 -14.10 -5.70 -2.40
CA ASN A 207 -12.99 -5.05 -1.71
C ASN A 207 -12.29 -6.06 -0.80
N PHE A 208 -11.01 -5.78 -0.53
CA PHE A 208 -10.18 -6.63 0.31
C PHE A 208 -9.30 -5.76 1.20
N VAL A 209 -9.01 -6.26 2.39
CA VAL A 209 -7.97 -5.72 3.26
C VAL A 209 -7.35 -6.85 4.04
N ALA A 210 -6.04 -6.78 4.31
CA ALA A 210 -5.33 -7.80 5.06
C ALA A 210 -4.61 -7.22 6.26
N THR A 211 -4.69 -7.94 7.36
CA THR A 211 -3.78 -7.80 8.50
C THR A 211 -2.70 -8.88 8.40
N GLY A 212 -1.76 -8.91 9.34
CA GLY A 212 -0.81 -10.01 9.47
C GLY A 212 -1.47 -11.35 9.80
N THR A 213 -2.72 -11.36 10.28
CA THR A 213 -3.43 -12.58 10.73
C THR A 213 -4.46 -13.10 9.74
N ALA A 214 -5.21 -12.22 9.08
CA ALA A 214 -6.31 -12.62 8.22
C ALA A 214 -6.55 -11.61 7.10
N VAL A 215 -7.28 -12.05 6.08
CA VAL A 215 -7.83 -11.21 5.02
C VAL A 215 -9.32 -11.07 5.26
N PHE A 216 -9.81 -9.83 5.18
CA PHE A 216 -11.24 -9.54 5.11
C PHE A 216 -11.60 -9.20 3.67
N GLY A 217 -12.39 -10.06 3.05
CA GLY A 217 -13.09 -9.78 1.81
C GLY A 217 -14.46 -9.20 2.12
N TYR A 218 -14.82 -8.10 1.45
CA TYR A 218 -16.09 -7.41 1.62
C TYR A 218 -16.83 -7.31 0.29
N ASN A 219 -18.15 -7.43 0.33
CA ASN A 219 -19.02 -7.14 -0.80
C ASN A 219 -19.83 -5.87 -0.50
N HIS A 220 -19.48 -4.79 -1.18
CA HIS A 220 -20.12 -3.48 -1.02
C HIS A 220 -21.61 -3.50 -1.35
N ASP A 221 -21.99 -4.23 -2.39
CA ASP A 221 -23.36 -4.22 -2.91
C ASP A 221 -24.34 -4.90 -1.95
N THR A 222 -23.90 -5.96 -1.27
CA THR A 222 -24.73 -6.74 -0.34
C THR A 222 -24.42 -6.47 1.13
N ARG A 223 -23.32 -5.78 1.42
CA ARG A 223 -22.76 -5.61 2.77
C ARG A 223 -22.54 -6.94 3.50
N SER A 224 -22.17 -7.97 2.74
CA SER A 224 -21.67 -9.23 3.27
C SER A 224 -20.15 -9.18 3.38
N GLY A 225 -19.56 -10.12 4.11
CA GLY A 225 -18.12 -10.19 4.26
C GLY A 225 -17.65 -11.60 4.59
N THR A 226 -16.38 -11.85 4.36
CA THR A 226 -15.75 -13.13 4.61
C THR A 226 -14.34 -12.90 5.13
N VAL A 227 -14.03 -13.54 6.26
CA VAL A 227 -12.70 -13.52 6.84
C VAL A 227 -12.05 -14.85 6.54
N PHE A 228 -10.86 -14.80 5.96
CA PHE A 228 -10.11 -16.00 5.57
C PHE A 228 -8.62 -15.82 5.83
N HIS A 229 -7.92 -16.94 5.97
CA HIS A 229 -6.46 -16.99 6.04
C HIS A 229 -5.90 -17.56 4.73
N ILE A 230 -4.73 -17.07 4.32
CA ILE A 230 -3.98 -17.60 3.18
C ILE A 230 -2.83 -18.44 3.72
N GLU A 231 -2.95 -19.75 3.59
CA GLU A 231 -1.92 -20.71 3.99
C GLU A 231 -0.69 -20.61 3.06
N ALA A 232 0.46 -21.09 3.54
CA ALA A 232 1.73 -21.07 2.79
C ALA A 232 1.69 -21.86 1.46
N ASP A 233 0.82 -22.87 1.36
CA ASP A 233 0.57 -23.64 0.13
C ASP A 233 -0.42 -22.95 -0.83
N GLY A 234 -0.93 -21.77 -0.46
CA GLY A 234 -1.93 -21.01 -1.19
C GLY A 234 -3.38 -21.43 -0.94
N THR A 235 -3.62 -22.37 -0.02
CA THR A 235 -4.97 -22.70 0.43
C THR A 235 -5.61 -21.51 1.14
N ILE A 236 -6.87 -21.23 0.80
CA ILE A 236 -7.68 -20.20 1.44
C ILE A 236 -8.58 -20.90 2.45
N THR A 237 -8.33 -20.66 3.73
CA THR A 237 -9.11 -21.21 4.84
C THR A 237 -10.15 -20.19 5.27
N ASN A 238 -11.43 -20.48 5.07
CA ASN A 238 -12.49 -19.62 5.59
C ASN A 238 -12.54 -19.72 7.12
N LEU A 239 -12.40 -18.59 7.80
CA LEU A 239 -12.51 -18.49 9.25
C LEU A 239 -13.93 -18.14 9.66
N LYS A 240 -14.51 -17.14 8.97
CA LYS A 240 -15.88 -16.67 9.26
C LYS A 240 -16.53 -16.05 8.04
N SER A 241 -17.85 -16.20 7.93
CA SER A 241 -18.67 -15.53 6.92
C SER A 241 -19.75 -14.67 7.59
N TYR A 242 -19.99 -13.50 7.03
CA TYR A 242 -20.97 -12.52 7.46
C TYR A 242 -22.05 -12.39 6.39
N ALA A 243 -23.29 -12.69 6.77
CA ALA A 243 -24.43 -12.63 5.87
C ALA A 243 -24.65 -11.20 5.32
N PRO A 244 -25.35 -11.04 4.17
CA PRO A 244 -25.74 -9.74 3.64
C PRO A 244 -26.39 -8.83 4.70
N GLY A 245 -25.94 -7.58 4.76
CA GLY A 245 -26.41 -6.59 5.72
C GLY A 245 -25.75 -6.63 7.10
N ASN A 246 -24.91 -7.62 7.42
CA ASN A 246 -24.25 -7.72 8.73
C ASN A 246 -23.00 -6.85 8.86
N VAL A 247 -22.43 -6.39 7.76
CA VAL A 247 -21.30 -5.45 7.76
C VAL A 247 -21.84 -4.04 7.53
N GLN A 248 -21.29 -3.05 8.22
CA GLN A 248 -21.60 -1.64 7.97
C GLN A 248 -21.26 -1.22 6.53
N ASN A 249 -21.82 -0.11 6.06
CA ASN A 249 -21.48 0.40 4.73
C ASN A 249 -20.05 0.95 4.74
N ILE A 250 -19.15 0.30 4.01
CA ILE A 250 -17.73 0.67 3.95
C ILE A 250 -17.35 0.91 2.50
N THR A 251 -16.74 2.05 2.22
CA THR A 251 -16.30 2.40 0.86
C THR A 251 -14.82 2.09 0.64
N ASP A 252 -14.03 2.12 1.71
CA ASP A 252 -12.58 1.86 1.63
C ASP A 252 -12.04 1.30 2.95
N PHE A 253 -10.88 0.66 2.87
CA PHE A 253 -10.20 0.05 4.00
C PHE A 253 -8.70 0.25 3.90
N VAL A 254 -8.06 0.34 5.06
CA VAL A 254 -6.62 0.20 5.17
C VAL A 254 -6.28 -0.53 6.46
N ALA A 255 -5.20 -1.28 6.48
CA ALA A 255 -4.81 -2.05 7.64
C ALA A 255 -3.33 -1.95 7.96
N THR A 256 -3.09 -1.93 9.26
CA THR A 256 -1.77 -2.22 9.87
C THR A 256 -1.66 -3.73 10.09
N ALA A 257 -0.59 -4.17 10.73
CA ALA A 257 -0.37 -5.58 11.02
C ALA A 257 -1.48 -6.21 11.89
N ASP A 258 -2.14 -5.45 12.77
CA ASP A 258 -3.13 -5.98 13.72
C ASP A 258 -4.53 -5.35 13.60
N ARG A 259 -4.67 -4.19 12.96
CA ARG A 259 -5.94 -3.43 12.94
C ARG A 259 -6.31 -2.95 11.56
N VAL A 260 -7.62 -2.88 11.33
CA VAL A 260 -8.23 -2.32 10.12
C VAL A 260 -8.91 -1.01 10.49
N PHE A 261 -8.70 0.01 9.65
CA PHE A 261 -9.55 1.18 9.57
C PHE A 261 -10.46 1.05 8.34
N ALA A 262 -11.76 0.90 8.59
CA ALA A 262 -12.80 0.98 7.58
C ALA A 262 -13.36 2.41 7.50
N TYR A 263 -13.47 2.93 6.30
CA TYR A 263 -13.89 4.30 6.04
C TYR A 263 -15.10 4.33 5.11
N ASN A 264 -16.00 5.29 5.35
CA ASN A 264 -17.14 5.56 4.50
C ASN A 264 -17.03 6.99 3.94
N HIS A 265 -16.74 7.09 2.65
CA HIS A 265 -16.53 8.35 1.95
C HIS A 265 -17.83 9.19 1.83
N ASP A 266 -19.00 8.54 1.79
CA ASP A 266 -20.27 9.24 1.64
C ASP A 266 -20.65 10.01 2.90
N THR A 267 -20.36 9.44 4.06
CA THR A 267 -20.74 9.99 5.37
C THR A 267 -19.57 10.58 6.13
N LEU A 268 -18.34 10.39 5.67
CA LEU A 268 -17.12 10.76 6.40
C LEU A 268 -17.11 10.14 7.81
N SER A 269 -17.56 8.89 7.91
CA SER A 269 -17.53 8.07 9.12
C SER A 269 -16.43 7.01 8.99
N GLY A 270 -16.12 6.34 10.11
CA GLY A 270 -15.16 5.26 10.09
C GLY A 270 -15.27 4.34 11.29
N THR A 271 -14.59 3.20 11.21
CA THR A 271 -14.54 2.22 12.29
C THR A 271 -13.16 1.60 12.31
N VAL A 272 -12.57 1.54 13.49
CA VAL A 272 -11.37 0.77 13.74
C VAL A 272 -11.79 -0.55 14.39
N PHE A 273 -11.36 -1.65 13.80
CA PHE A 273 -11.65 -2.99 14.29
C PHE A 273 -10.42 -3.89 14.19
N ARG A 274 -10.45 -4.96 14.97
CA ARG A 274 -9.48 -6.06 14.89
C ARG A 274 -10.14 -7.29 14.29
N ILE A 275 -9.36 -8.07 13.57
CA ILE A 275 -9.75 -9.41 13.12
C ILE A 275 -9.10 -10.41 14.08
N GLU A 276 -9.92 -11.14 14.83
CA GLU A 276 -9.50 -12.19 15.76
C GLU A 276 -9.08 -13.46 14.99
N ALA A 277 -8.37 -14.36 15.67
CA ALA A 277 -7.85 -15.59 15.08
C ALA A 277 -8.95 -16.54 14.55
N ASP A 278 -10.16 -16.50 15.11
CA ASP A 278 -11.32 -17.26 14.66
C ASP A 278 -12.08 -16.55 13.51
N GLY A 279 -11.56 -15.43 13.02
CA GLY A 279 -12.18 -14.58 12.01
C GLY A 279 -13.28 -13.66 12.52
N THR A 280 -13.51 -13.59 13.84
CA THR A 280 -14.43 -12.61 14.43
C THR A 280 -13.87 -11.19 14.28
N ILE A 281 -14.72 -10.26 13.85
CA ILE A 281 -14.44 -8.83 13.83
C ILE A 281 -14.84 -8.21 15.17
N THR A 282 -13.86 -7.66 15.88
CA THR A 282 -14.06 -6.92 17.13
C THR A 282 -13.98 -5.43 16.86
N ASN A 283 -15.10 -4.72 16.99
CA ASN A 283 -15.11 -3.25 16.92
C ASN A 283 -14.36 -2.68 18.13
N LEU A 284 -13.42 -1.78 17.88
CA LEU A 284 -12.64 -1.10 18.91
C LEU A 284 -13.16 0.32 19.09
N LYS A 285 -13.38 1.02 17.97
CA LYS A 285 -13.90 2.39 17.98
C LYS A 285 -14.67 2.72 16.72
N SER A 286 -15.80 3.40 16.88
CA SER A 286 -16.60 3.95 15.78
C SER A 286 -16.55 5.47 15.79
N TYR A 287 -16.43 6.06 14.61
CA TYR A 287 -16.47 7.49 14.36
C TYR A 287 -17.77 7.82 13.63
N ALA A 288 -18.60 8.68 14.24
CA ALA A 288 -19.88 9.08 13.66
C ALA A 288 -19.70 9.81 12.30
N PRO A 289 -20.75 9.90 11.48
CA PRO A 289 -20.75 10.71 10.26
C PRO A 289 -20.21 12.12 10.49
N GLY A 290 -19.30 12.58 9.63
CA GLY A 290 -18.64 13.88 9.71
C GLY A 290 -17.42 13.95 10.64
N ASN A 291 -17.13 12.90 11.43
CA ASN A 291 -16.03 12.92 12.39
C ASN A 291 -14.69 12.43 11.84
N VAL A 292 -14.65 11.89 10.63
CA VAL A 292 -13.40 11.57 9.94
C VAL A 292 -13.15 12.62 8.86
N GLN A 293 -11.91 13.09 8.72
CA GLN A 293 -11.58 14.00 7.62
C GLN A 293 -11.70 13.29 6.26
N ARG A 294 -11.88 14.06 5.19
CA ARG A 294 -11.94 13.49 3.85
C ARG A 294 -10.60 12.88 3.47
N ILE A 295 -10.61 11.57 3.22
CA ILE A 295 -9.44 10.83 2.75
C ILE A 295 -9.75 10.36 1.33
N THR A 296 -8.79 10.56 0.43
CA THR A 296 -8.91 10.13 -0.97
C THR A 296 -7.97 9.00 -1.33
N GLN A 297 -6.93 8.79 -0.51
CA GLN A 297 -5.91 7.78 -0.72
C GLN A 297 -5.41 7.29 0.63
N PHE A 298 -5.15 5.98 0.70
CA PHE A 298 -4.74 5.27 1.90
C PHE A 298 -3.49 4.45 1.60
N GLY A 299 -2.60 4.36 2.57
CA GLY A 299 -1.55 3.36 2.61
C GLY A 299 -1.23 3.01 4.05
N ALA A 300 -0.55 1.89 4.27
CA ALA A 300 -0.16 1.50 5.61
C ALA A 300 1.14 0.69 5.63
N THR A 301 1.94 1.02 6.61
CA THR A 301 3.09 0.22 7.06
C THR A 301 2.60 -0.79 8.10
N ALA A 302 3.52 -1.54 8.72
CA ALA A 302 3.17 -2.49 9.77
C ALA A 302 2.41 -1.84 10.95
N ASP A 303 2.71 -0.58 11.27
CA ASP A 303 2.20 0.09 12.49
C ASP A 303 1.78 1.56 12.29
N ARG A 304 1.79 2.06 11.05
CA ARG A 304 1.35 3.42 10.71
C ARG A 304 0.40 3.40 9.52
N LEU A 305 -0.57 4.29 9.58
CA LEU A 305 -1.43 4.66 8.47
C LEU A 305 -0.92 5.94 7.82
N VAL A 306 -1.05 6.02 6.51
CA VAL A 306 -0.82 7.23 5.72
C VAL A 306 -2.12 7.56 5.02
N PHE A 307 -2.68 8.72 5.35
CA PHE A 307 -3.86 9.25 4.69
C PHE A 307 -3.47 10.44 3.83
N PHE A 308 -4.07 10.55 2.66
CA PHE A 308 -3.89 11.70 1.80
C PHE A 308 -5.21 12.20 1.22
N ASN A 309 -5.34 13.52 1.16
CA ASN A 309 -6.48 14.21 0.58
C ASN A 309 -6.04 14.99 -0.67
N ASN A 310 -6.40 14.47 -1.85
CA ASN A 310 -6.14 15.07 -3.15
C ASN A 310 -6.80 16.44 -3.36
N PHE A 311 -7.88 16.75 -2.62
CA PHE A 311 -8.55 18.05 -2.73
C PHE A 311 -7.77 19.14 -2.00
N THR A 312 -7.22 18.83 -0.83
CA THR A 312 -6.45 19.79 -0.02
C THR A 312 -4.95 19.68 -0.24
N GLN A 313 -4.50 18.61 -0.89
CA GLN A 313 -3.09 18.22 -1.04
C GLN A 313 -2.36 18.16 0.31
N LYS A 314 -3.04 17.56 1.29
CA LYS A 314 -2.49 17.36 2.63
C LYS A 314 -2.51 15.89 2.98
N GLY A 315 -1.43 15.44 3.59
CA GLY A 315 -1.30 14.13 4.15
C GLY A 315 -1.18 14.16 5.67
N VAL A 316 -1.50 13.03 6.28
CA VAL A 316 -1.27 12.78 7.70
C VAL A 316 -0.75 11.37 7.87
N VAL A 317 0.25 11.22 8.73
CA VAL A 317 0.67 9.92 9.25
C VAL A 317 0.02 9.75 10.61
N SER A 318 -0.63 8.61 10.79
CA SER A 318 -1.35 8.29 12.02
C SER A 318 -0.97 6.91 12.52
N ARG A 319 -1.20 6.65 13.81
CA ARG A 319 -1.20 5.31 14.40
C ARG A 319 -2.60 4.96 14.87
N LEU A 320 -2.90 3.66 14.91
CA LEU A 320 -4.06 3.13 15.62
C LEU A 320 -3.63 2.69 17.02
N ASP A 321 -4.14 3.35 18.04
CA ASP A 321 -3.89 2.97 19.44
C ASP A 321 -4.71 1.74 19.84
N PRO A 322 -4.37 1.07 20.97
CA PRO A 322 -5.00 -0.18 21.39
C PRO A 322 -6.53 -0.14 21.55
N ASP A 323 -7.08 1.02 21.89
CA ASP A 323 -8.52 1.27 22.02
C ASP A 323 -9.22 1.56 20.68
N GLY A 324 -8.47 1.58 19.57
CA GLY A 324 -8.98 1.94 18.25
C GLY A 324 -8.94 3.43 17.95
N SER A 325 -8.35 4.27 18.81
CA SER A 325 -8.15 5.69 18.54
C SER A 325 -7.14 5.90 17.41
N ILE A 326 -7.53 6.67 16.39
CA ILE A 326 -6.63 7.23 15.40
C ILE A 326 -5.88 8.42 16.03
N VAL A 327 -4.57 8.29 16.17
CA VAL A 327 -3.69 9.34 16.68
C VAL A 327 -2.85 9.89 15.54
N ASN A 328 -3.02 11.16 15.24
CA ASN A 328 -2.22 11.86 14.24
C ASN A 328 -0.83 12.16 14.82
N LEU A 329 0.20 11.76 14.08
CA LEU A 329 1.59 11.90 14.50
C LEU A 329 2.25 13.08 13.79
N SER A 330 2.04 13.19 12.48
CA SER A 330 2.57 14.28 11.67
C SER A 330 1.69 14.58 10.46
N THR A 331 1.83 15.78 9.92
CA THR A 331 1.17 16.20 8.67
C THR A 331 2.22 16.59 7.64
N PHE A 332 1.90 16.43 6.36
CA PHE A 332 2.78 16.75 5.24
C PHE A 332 2.00 17.24 4.03
#